data_AF-A0A2E7AKX7-F1
#
_entry.id   AF-A0A2E7AKX7-F1
#
_cell.length_a   1.000
_cell.length_b   1.000
_cell.length_c   1.000
_cell.angle_alpha   90.00
_cell.angle_beta   90.00
_cell.angle_gamma   90.00
#
_symmetry.space_group_name_H-M   'P 1'
#
loop_
_entity.id
_entity.type
_entity.pdbx_description
1 polymer ?
#
loop_
_entity_poly.entity_id
_entity_poly.type
_entity_poly.pdbx_seq_one_letter_code
_entity_poly.pdbx_strand_id
1 'polypeptide(L)'
;MLDRFCRCQLSVLLASAVLTGGFALADERSTNWAQFRGPGARGVAVNPGLPETWSATENVEWKRDLPGRGWSCPVVWGKRVFVTTVVNEGVSEKPKKGLYFGGERPKFPETVHRWKVYCLDLQSGRVLWEREV
;
A
#
# COMPACT_ATOMS: atom_id res chain seq x y z
N MET A 1 65.00 11.06 -49.86
CA MET A 1 64.59 10.04 -50.85
C MET A 1 63.68 9.05 -50.15
N LEU A 2 62.36 9.22 -50.37
CA LEU A 2 61.25 8.25 -50.32
C LEU A 2 60.91 7.61 -48.94
N ASP A 3 59.77 7.97 -48.33
CA ASP A 3 58.40 7.38 -48.52
C ASP A 3 58.34 5.92 -48.01
N ARG A 4 57.34 5.35 -47.34
CA ARG A 4 55.97 5.71 -46.90
C ARG A 4 55.33 4.46 -46.23
N PHE A 5 54.19 4.66 -45.56
CA PHE A 5 53.07 3.71 -45.27
C PHE A 5 53.29 2.60 -44.21
N CYS A 6 52.59 2.59 -43.06
CA CYS A 6 51.14 2.41 -42.80
C CYS A 6 50.79 0.96 -42.44
N ARG A 7 50.41 0.74 -41.17
CA ARG A 7 49.31 -0.12 -40.67
C ARG A 7 49.37 -0.09 -39.14
N CYS A 8 48.35 0.48 -38.49
CA CYS A 8 47.20 -0.25 -37.94
C CYS A 8 47.55 -1.03 -36.67
N GLN A 9 47.19 -0.48 -35.51
CA GLN A 9 46.19 -1.01 -34.57
C GLN A 9 46.49 -0.51 -33.16
N LEU A 10 45.66 0.43 -32.69
CA LEU A 10 44.74 0.23 -31.57
C LEU A 10 45.43 -0.21 -30.27
N SER A 11 45.72 0.76 -29.42
CA SER A 11 45.72 0.55 -27.98
C SER A 11 44.76 1.57 -27.39
N VAL A 12 43.55 1.08 -27.16
CA VAL A 12 42.39 1.81 -26.66
C VAL A 12 42.74 2.39 -25.28
N LEU A 13 42.71 3.72 -25.20
CA LEU A 13 42.71 4.45 -23.94
C LEU A 13 41.40 4.13 -23.20
N LEU A 14 41.48 3.31 -22.15
CA LEU A 14 40.38 3.11 -21.20
C LEU A 14 40.22 4.38 -20.36
N ALA A 15 39.44 5.32 -20.89
CA ALA A 15 38.88 6.40 -20.09
C ALA A 15 37.84 5.79 -19.13
N SER A 16 38.22 5.61 -17.86
CA SER A 16 37.27 5.35 -16.78
C SER A 16 36.39 6.58 -16.59
N ALA A 17 35.29 6.65 -17.34
CA ALA A 17 34.21 7.58 -17.07
C ALA A 17 33.59 7.20 -15.71
N VAL A 18 33.90 7.99 -14.69
CA VAL A 18 33.20 7.98 -13.41
C VAL A 18 31.74 8.37 -13.70
N LEU A 19 30.87 7.37 -13.80
CA LEU A 19 29.42 7.51 -13.79
C LEU A 19 28.99 7.92 -12.37
N THR A 20 29.28 9.16 -11.97
CA THR A 20 28.52 9.87 -10.94
C THR A 20 27.17 10.30 -11.53
N GLY A 21 26.38 9.33 -11.98
CA GLY A 21 24.95 9.50 -12.17
C GLY A 21 24.34 9.50 -10.79
N GLY A 22 24.08 10.70 -10.23
CA GLY A 22 23.35 10.82 -8.99
C GLY A 22 22.03 10.06 -9.12
N PHE A 23 21.85 9.03 -8.31
CA PHE A 23 20.52 8.49 -8.05
C PHE A 23 19.75 9.61 -7.36
N ALA A 24 19.07 10.43 -8.14
CA ALA A 24 18.00 11.27 -7.64
C ALA A 24 16.94 10.30 -7.13
N LEU A 25 16.96 10.03 -5.82
CA LEU A 25 15.83 9.43 -5.14
C LEU A 25 14.69 10.43 -5.34
N ALA A 26 13.81 10.15 -6.30
CA ALA A 26 12.56 10.86 -6.42
C ALA A 26 11.85 10.69 -5.09
N ASP A 27 11.81 11.77 -4.30
CA ASP A 27 10.90 11.90 -3.17
C ASP A 27 9.51 12.03 -3.79
N GLU A 28 8.93 10.88 -4.13
CA GLU A 28 7.50 10.71 -4.33
C GLU A 28 6.84 11.24 -3.06
N ARG A 29 6.50 12.53 -3.06
CA ARG A 29 5.67 13.15 -2.03
C ARG A 29 4.27 12.56 -2.14
N SER A 30 4.14 11.29 -1.76
CA SER A 30 2.85 10.67 -1.56
C SER A 30 2.17 11.47 -0.44
N THR A 31 0.98 11.96 -0.74
CA THR A 31 0.18 12.66 0.27
C THR A 31 -0.25 11.61 1.29
N ASN A 32 0.34 11.64 2.48
CA ASN A 32 -0.01 10.72 3.54
C ASN A 32 -1.46 10.93 3.99
N TRP A 33 -2.14 9.84 4.33
CA TRP A 33 -3.51 9.80 4.82
C TRP A 33 -3.53 9.15 6.21
N ALA A 34 -3.05 9.90 7.20
CA ALA A 34 -2.76 9.38 8.54
C ALA A 34 -3.99 9.16 9.44
N GLN A 35 -5.18 9.59 9.03
CA GLN A 35 -6.36 9.63 9.90
C GLN A 35 -7.67 9.51 9.12
N PHE A 36 -8.77 9.31 9.86
CA PHE A 36 -10.11 9.32 9.29
C PHE A 36 -10.35 10.63 8.52
N ARG A 37 -10.83 10.51 7.28
CA ARG A 37 -11.02 11.64 6.35
C ARG A 37 -9.73 12.40 5.98
N GLY A 38 -8.55 11.86 6.27
CA GLY A 38 -7.29 12.35 5.72
C GLY A 38 -6.78 13.65 6.34
N PRO A 39 -5.84 14.34 5.67
CA PRO A 39 -5.25 15.58 6.16
C PRO A 39 -6.31 16.61 6.56
N GLY A 40 -6.23 17.12 7.80
CA GLY A 40 -7.20 18.07 8.33
C GLY A 40 -8.63 17.53 8.52
N ALA A 41 -8.84 16.21 8.41
CA ALA A 41 -10.12 15.52 8.60
C ALA A 41 -11.24 15.97 7.63
N ARG A 42 -10.87 16.44 6.44
CA ARG A 42 -11.81 17.06 5.48
C ARG A 42 -12.49 16.06 4.55
N GLY A 43 -11.86 14.93 4.27
CA GLY A 43 -12.36 13.90 3.34
C GLY A 43 -12.26 14.33 1.88
N VAL A 44 -11.31 15.21 1.56
CA VAL A 44 -11.13 15.78 0.22
C VAL A 44 -9.76 15.37 -0.30
N ALA A 45 -9.74 14.75 -1.47
CA ALA A 45 -8.52 14.49 -2.23
C ALA A 45 -8.23 15.66 -3.18
N VAL A 46 -6.96 15.95 -3.43
CA VAL A 46 -6.51 17.04 -4.32
C VAL A 46 -6.34 16.61 -5.77
N ASN A 47 -6.39 15.31 -6.06
CA ASN A 47 -6.24 14.79 -7.42
C ASN A 47 -7.54 15.03 -8.22
N PRO A 48 -7.49 15.81 -9.32
CA PRO A 48 -8.68 16.06 -10.15
C PRO A 48 -9.06 14.87 -11.04
N GLY A 49 -8.16 13.91 -11.25
CA GLY A 49 -8.37 12.74 -12.12
C GLY A 49 -8.86 11.49 -11.39
N LEU A 50 -9.69 11.65 -10.36
CA LEU A 50 -10.27 10.50 -9.66
C LEU A 50 -11.41 9.89 -10.50
N PRO A 51 -11.52 8.54 -10.54
CA PRO A 51 -12.55 7.89 -11.32
C PRO A 51 -13.95 8.17 -10.77
N GLU A 52 -14.90 8.44 -11.68
CA GLU A 52 -16.29 8.76 -11.36
C GLU A 52 -17.18 7.51 -11.26
N THR A 53 -16.78 6.41 -11.90
CA THR A 53 -17.48 5.12 -11.88
C THR A 53 -16.70 4.10 -11.07
N TRP A 54 -17.40 3.16 -10.44
CA TRP A 54 -16.78 2.10 -9.64
C TRP A 54 -17.64 0.84 -9.69
N SER A 55 -17.00 -0.32 -9.67
CA SER A 55 -17.68 -1.60 -9.45
C SER A 55 -16.84 -2.52 -8.56
N ALA A 56 -17.25 -3.78 -8.42
CA ALA A 56 -16.45 -4.77 -7.71
C ALA A 56 -15.09 -5.05 -8.40
N THR A 57 -14.94 -4.68 -9.67
CA THR A 57 -13.74 -4.94 -10.49
C THR A 57 -13.29 -3.74 -11.33
N GLU A 58 -14.16 -2.76 -11.59
CA GLU A 58 -13.83 -1.55 -12.35
C GLU A 58 -13.21 -0.49 -11.44
N ASN A 59 -12.13 0.13 -11.92
CA ASN A 59 -11.33 1.13 -11.19
C ASN A 59 -10.73 0.61 -9.87
N VAL A 60 -10.65 -0.72 -9.69
CA VAL A 60 -10.03 -1.38 -8.53
C VAL A 60 -8.61 -1.80 -8.87
N GLU A 61 -7.61 -1.16 -8.27
CA GLU A 61 -6.18 -1.51 -8.41
C GLU A 61 -5.87 -2.90 -7.82
N TRP A 62 -6.39 -3.17 -6.63
CA TRP A 62 -6.25 -4.48 -5.99
C TRP A 62 -7.32 -4.69 -4.92
N LYS A 63 -7.53 -5.96 -4.59
CA LYS A 63 -8.35 -6.41 -3.48
C LYS A 63 -7.58 -7.44 -2.66
N ARG A 64 -7.67 -7.33 -1.34
CA ARG A 64 -7.05 -8.27 -0.40
C ARG A 64 -8.07 -8.70 0.65
N ASP A 65 -8.29 -10.00 0.73
CA ASP A 65 -8.98 -10.59 1.87
C ASP A 65 -8.00 -10.68 3.05
N LEU A 66 -8.43 -10.18 4.21
CA LEU A 66 -7.67 -10.21 5.45
C LEU A 66 -8.45 -10.98 6.53
N PRO A 67 -7.77 -11.75 7.39
CA PRO A 67 -8.41 -12.46 8.48
C PRO A 67 -9.14 -11.53 9.46
N GLY A 68 -10.28 -12.01 9.95
CA GLY A 68 -11.06 -11.33 10.98
C GLY A 68 -12.01 -10.27 10.43
N ARG A 69 -12.35 -9.30 11.28
CA ARG A 69 -13.23 -8.18 10.95
C ARG A 69 -12.56 -6.86 11.25
N GLY A 70 -12.78 -5.85 10.41
CA GLY A 70 -12.26 -4.50 10.62
C GLY A 70 -13.33 -3.46 10.31
N TRP A 71 -13.45 -2.47 11.18
CA TRP A 71 -14.25 -1.25 10.97
C TRP A 71 -13.40 0.02 10.98
N SER A 72 -12.07 -0.13 10.99
CA SER A 72 -11.14 0.99 10.91
C SER A 72 -11.17 1.64 9.53
N CYS A 73 -10.76 2.90 9.46
CA CYS A 73 -10.30 3.49 8.21
C CYS A 73 -8.84 3.07 7.94
N PRO A 74 -8.47 2.77 6.67
CA PRO A 74 -7.07 2.53 6.33
C PRO A 74 -6.25 3.80 6.53
N VAL A 75 -5.02 3.64 7.02
CA VAL A 75 -4.00 4.69 7.06
C VAL A 75 -3.04 4.46 5.91
N VAL A 76 -2.73 5.50 5.14
CA VAL A 76 -1.72 5.43 4.07
C VAL A 76 -0.53 6.31 4.45
N TRP A 77 0.66 5.73 4.46
CA TRP A 77 1.90 6.49 4.73
C TRP A 77 3.02 6.03 3.80
N GLY A 78 3.49 6.92 2.92
CA GLY A 78 4.40 6.58 1.84
C GLY A 78 3.79 5.48 0.95
N LYS A 79 4.51 4.37 0.79
CA LYS A 79 4.08 3.19 0.00
C LYS A 79 3.40 2.10 0.84
N ARG A 80 2.87 2.45 2.00
CA ARG A 80 2.31 1.48 2.96
C ARG A 80 0.87 1.82 3.32
N VAL A 81 0.06 0.77 3.46
CA VAL A 81 -1.33 0.86 3.95
C VAL A 81 -1.41 0.08 5.26
N PHE A 82 -2.01 0.68 6.28
CA PHE A 82 -2.21 0.08 7.58
C PHE A 82 -3.69 -0.08 7.86
N VAL A 83 -4.09 -1.27 8.30
CA VAL A 83 -5.46 -1.58 8.70
C VAL A 83 -5.47 -2.43 9.96
N THR A 84 -6.52 -2.29 10.77
CA THR A 84 -6.70 -3.09 11.97
C THR A 84 -7.84 -4.08 11.79
N THR A 85 -7.66 -5.31 12.25
CA THR A 85 -8.71 -6.32 12.29
C THR A 85 -8.76 -6.99 13.66
N VAL A 86 -9.87 -7.67 13.95
CA VAL A 86 -9.99 -8.58 15.08
C VAL A 86 -10.35 -9.97 14.55
N VAL A 87 -9.52 -10.96 14.91
CA VAL A 87 -9.73 -12.37 14.57
C VAL A 87 -10.35 -13.06 15.77
N ASN A 88 -11.57 -13.56 15.61
CA ASN A 88 -12.22 -14.40 16.61
C ASN A 88 -11.81 -15.86 16.35
N GLU A 89 -11.27 -16.55 17.36
CA GLU A 89 -10.87 -17.98 17.25
C GLU A 89 -12.07 -18.95 17.23
N GLY A 90 -13.28 -18.47 17.55
CA GLY A 90 -14.52 -19.20 17.41
C GLY A 90 -15.36 -18.75 16.21
N VAL A 91 -16.68 -18.91 16.31
CA VAL A 91 -17.60 -18.58 15.23
C VAL A 91 -18.02 -17.10 15.31
N SER A 92 -17.77 -16.36 14.23
CA SER A 92 -18.24 -14.98 14.11
C SER A 92 -19.65 -14.91 13.52
N GLU A 93 -20.59 -14.27 14.23
CA GLU A 93 -21.96 -14.02 13.74
C GLU A 93 -21.95 -13.25 12.42
N LYS A 94 -22.44 -13.82 11.32
CA LYS A 94 -22.45 -13.16 10.00
C LYS A 94 -23.17 -11.80 10.05
N PRO A 95 -22.68 -10.78 9.33
CA PRO A 95 -23.39 -9.51 9.21
C PRO A 95 -24.82 -9.71 8.72
N LYS A 96 -25.79 -9.17 9.46
CA LYS A 96 -27.20 -9.16 9.06
C LYS A 96 -27.44 -7.94 8.18
N LYS A 97 -28.06 -8.15 7.01
CA LYS A 97 -28.47 -7.07 6.10
C LYS A 97 -29.82 -6.51 6.56
N GLY A 98 -30.02 -5.20 6.48
CA GLY A 98 -31.28 -4.54 6.82
C GLY A 98 -31.11 -3.31 7.71
N LEU A 99 -32.23 -2.75 8.16
CA LEU A 99 -32.25 -1.69 9.18
C LEU A 99 -31.63 -2.21 10.49
N TYR A 100 -31.07 -1.31 11.30
CA TYR A 100 -30.35 -1.59 12.55
C TYR A 100 -31.24 -2.11 13.70
N PHE A 101 -32.22 -2.96 13.39
CA PHE A 101 -33.08 -3.61 14.38
C PHE A 101 -32.49 -4.96 14.77
N GLY A 102 -32.15 -5.09 16.05
CA GLY A 102 -31.41 -6.24 16.57
C GLY A 102 -29.89 -6.10 16.39
N GLY A 103 -29.12 -6.96 17.06
CA GLY A 103 -27.66 -6.86 17.12
C GLY A 103 -27.12 -6.54 18.52
N GLU A 104 -28.02 -6.30 19.49
CA GLU A 104 -27.66 -6.27 20.90
C GLU A 104 -26.98 -7.58 21.30
N ARG A 105 -25.81 -7.46 21.94
CA ARG A 105 -25.05 -8.57 22.49
C ARG A 105 -25.02 -8.41 24.01
N PRO A 106 -26.10 -8.82 24.72
CA PRO A 106 -26.17 -8.68 26.17
C PRO A 106 -25.16 -9.58 26.89
N LYS A 107 -24.65 -10.61 26.21
CA LYS A 107 -23.57 -11.47 26.68
C LYS A 107 -22.25 -11.05 26.05
N PHE A 108 -21.20 -11.04 26.85
CA PHE A 108 -19.83 -10.88 26.36
C PHE A 108 -19.43 -12.11 25.52
N PRO A 109 -18.54 -11.95 24.54
CA PRO A 109 -17.98 -13.08 23.81
C PRO A 109 -17.15 -13.97 24.74
N GLU A 110 -17.38 -15.29 24.69
CA GLU A 110 -16.60 -16.28 25.45
C GLU A 110 -15.33 -16.75 24.70
N THR A 111 -15.22 -16.38 23.42
CA THR A 111 -14.13 -16.79 22.54
C THR A 111 -12.97 -15.79 22.58
N VAL A 112 -11.77 -16.29 22.32
CA VAL A 112 -10.57 -15.46 22.23
C VAL A 112 -10.64 -14.57 20.98
N HIS A 113 -10.35 -13.29 21.18
CA HIS A 113 -10.27 -12.28 20.13
C HIS A 113 -8.84 -11.75 20.04
N ARG A 114 -8.20 -11.94 18.89
CA ARG A 114 -6.84 -11.46 18.59
C ARG A 114 -6.92 -10.18 17.78
N TRP A 115 -6.46 -9.08 18.35
CA TRP A 115 -6.41 -7.78 17.68
C TRP A 115 -5.16 -7.72 16.83
N LYS A 116 -5.30 -7.43 15.53
CA LYS A 116 -4.19 -7.43 14.59
C LYS A 116 -4.08 -6.11 13.86
N VAL A 117 -2.84 -5.73 13.58
CA VAL A 117 -2.47 -4.66 12.65
C VAL A 117 -1.79 -5.30 11.45
N TYR A 118 -2.27 -4.97 10.26
CA TYR A 118 -1.67 -5.36 8.99
C TYR A 118 -1.00 -4.16 8.34
N CYS A 119 0.22 -4.35 7.85
CA CYS A 119 0.86 -3.43 6.92
C CYS A 119 0.89 -4.06 5.54
N LEU A 120 0.32 -3.37 4.56
CA LEU A 120 0.28 -3.78 3.17
C LEU A 120 1.14 -2.84 2.33
N ASP A 121 1.66 -3.37 1.23
CA ASP A 121 2.24 -2.58 0.16
C ASP A 121 1.13 -1.86 -0.62
N LEU A 122 1.27 -0.55 -0.80
CA LEU A 122 0.24 0.28 -1.45
C LEU A 122 0.01 -0.10 -2.92
N GLN A 123 1.05 -0.52 -3.62
CA GLN A 123 0.98 -0.78 -5.06
C GLN A 123 0.37 -2.15 -5.37
N SER A 124 0.67 -3.16 -4.55
CA SER A 124 0.27 -4.56 -4.81
C SER A 124 -0.79 -5.11 -3.87
N GLY A 125 -1.09 -4.43 -2.76
CA GLY A 125 -1.94 -4.95 -1.69
C GLY A 125 -1.38 -6.21 -1.01
N ARG A 126 -0.09 -6.50 -1.19
CA ARG A 126 0.60 -7.62 -0.52
C ARG A 126 0.83 -7.28 0.95
N VAL A 127 0.55 -8.22 1.85
CA VAL A 127 0.90 -8.09 3.26
C VAL A 127 2.43 -8.08 3.39
N LEU A 128 2.97 -6.99 3.93
CA LEU A 128 4.39 -6.84 4.25
C LEU A 128 4.70 -7.43 5.62
N TRP A 129 3.82 -7.19 6.60
CA TRP A 129 3.88 -7.79 7.92
C TRP A 129 2.52 -7.69 8.61
N GLU A 130 2.32 -8.51 9.64
CA GLU A 130 1.22 -8.41 10.60
C GLU A 130 1.76 -8.41 12.04
N ARG A 131 0.98 -7.86 12.97
CA ARG A 131 1.29 -7.85 14.40
C ARG A 131 0.02 -7.98 15.23
N GLU A 132 0.05 -8.82 16.24
CA GLU A 132 -0.98 -8.85 17.29
C GLU A 132 -0.71 -7.76 18.33
N VAL A 133 -1.75 -7.04 18.77
CA VAL A 133 -1.68 -5.92 19.72
C VAL A 133 -2.58 -6.11 20.92
#